data_AF-A0A319D654-F1
#
_entry.id   AF-A0A319D654-F1
#
_cell.length_a   1.000
_cell.length_b   1.000
_cell.length_c   1.000
_cell.angle_alpha   90.00
_cell.angle_beta   90.00
_cell.angle_gamma   90.00
#
_symmetry.space_group_name_H-M   'P 1'
#
loop_
_entity.id
_entity.type
_entity.pdbx_description
1 polymer ?
#
loop_
_entity_poly.entity_id
_entity_poly.type
_entity_poly.pdbx_seq_one_letter_code
_entity_poly.pdbx_strand_id
1 'polypeptide(L)'
;QATPDPITINGYAGSIIDANADATTLVIACTAASCSIATPYTVTQGPSTFYMSQAVSSKTLGAGATVTITQDCKLTASNTATAVCKEWERAKISWDGKQTTTTASTVTTVTGTEIYSNTLVVTGGVEKLRAPRATESV
;
A
#
# COMPACT_ATOMS: atom_id res chain seq x y z
N GLN A 1 5.57 5.82 -27.52
CA GLN A 1 4.56 6.41 -26.62
C GLN A 1 5.34 6.96 -25.43
N ALA A 2 5.26 8.25 -25.14
CA ALA A 2 6.01 8.85 -24.03
C ALA A 2 5.40 8.37 -22.71
N THR A 3 6.22 7.78 -21.84
CA THR A 3 5.86 7.53 -20.43
C THR A 3 5.59 8.90 -19.78
N PRO A 4 4.45 9.10 -19.10
CA PRO A 4 4.25 10.31 -18.31
C PRO A 4 5.40 10.45 -17.30
N ASP A 5 5.93 11.66 -17.14
CA ASP A 5 6.97 11.91 -16.15
C ASP A 5 6.47 11.52 -14.75
N PRO A 6 7.29 10.84 -13.92
CA PRO A 6 6.88 10.44 -12.59
C PRO A 6 6.53 11.67 -11.75
N ILE A 7 5.34 11.66 -11.14
CA ILE A 7 4.98 12.72 -10.19
C ILE A 7 5.75 12.47 -8.90
N THR A 8 6.48 13.48 -8.43
CA THR A 8 7.13 13.43 -7.11
C THR A 8 6.11 13.78 -6.05
N ILE A 9 5.88 12.86 -5.10
CA ILE A 9 4.96 13.13 -3.99
C ILE A 9 5.72 13.81 -2.86
N ASN A 10 5.52 15.13 -2.73
CA ASN A 10 6.13 15.92 -1.66
C ASN A 10 5.44 15.68 -0.31
N GLY A 11 6.22 15.74 0.78
CA GLY A 11 5.70 15.59 2.15
C GLY A 11 5.52 14.14 2.62
N TYR A 12 5.99 13.17 1.84
CA TYR A 12 6.03 11.74 2.18
C TYR A 12 7.46 11.21 2.07
N ALA A 13 7.79 10.21 2.88
CA ALA A 13 8.98 9.39 2.67
C ALA A 13 8.68 7.92 2.95
N GLY A 14 9.43 7.07 2.24
CA GLY A 14 9.42 5.63 2.40
C GLY A 14 10.58 5.13 3.24
N SER A 15 10.39 4.02 3.93
CA SER A 15 11.47 3.18 4.43
C SER A 15 11.23 1.74 4.01
N ILE A 16 12.25 1.08 3.47
CA ILE A 16 12.12 -0.31 3.02
C ILE A 16 12.06 -1.21 4.25
N ILE A 17 10.98 -1.96 4.38
CA ILE A 17 10.79 -2.89 5.49
C ILE A 17 11.15 -4.32 5.12
N ASP A 18 11.00 -4.69 3.85
CA ASP A 18 11.34 -6.00 3.31
C ASP A 18 11.59 -5.93 1.79
N ALA A 19 12.36 -6.86 1.25
CA ALA A 19 12.59 -6.99 -0.19
C ALA A 19 12.98 -8.42 -0.57
N ASN A 20 12.43 -8.90 -1.68
CA ASN A 20 12.80 -10.17 -2.31
C ASN A 20 12.95 -9.99 -3.83
N ALA A 21 13.13 -11.08 -4.57
CA ALA A 21 13.31 -11.04 -6.02
C ALA A 21 12.06 -10.53 -6.77
N ASP A 22 10.88 -10.65 -6.17
CA ASP A 22 9.59 -10.40 -6.81
C ASP A 22 9.02 -9.01 -6.46
N ALA A 23 9.30 -8.51 -5.26
CA ALA A 23 8.75 -7.24 -4.78
C ALA A 23 9.58 -6.59 -3.66
N THR A 24 9.39 -5.28 -3.50
CA THR A 24 9.86 -4.49 -2.36
C THR A 24 8.68 -4.02 -1.52
N THR A 25 8.78 -4.14 -0.20
CA THR A 25 7.78 -3.62 0.74
C THR A 25 8.33 -2.39 1.46
N LEU A 26 7.59 -1.31 1.41
CA LEU A 26 7.89 -0.03 2.04
C LEU A 26 6.83 0.30 3.10
N VAL A 27 7.24 0.95 4.17
CA VAL A 27 6.35 1.77 4.99
C VAL A 27 6.46 3.21 4.50
N ILE A 28 5.32 3.86 4.30
CA ILE A 28 5.23 5.26 3.85
C ILE A 28 4.63 6.09 4.99
N ALA A 29 5.31 7.18 5.32
CA ALA A 29 4.91 8.11 6.38
C ALA A 29 5.02 9.56 5.92
N CYS A 30 4.31 10.45 6.61
CA CYS A 30 4.44 11.89 6.42
C CYS A 30 5.82 12.37 6.89
N THR A 31 6.43 13.24 6.10
CA THR A 31 7.63 14.01 6.47
C THR A 31 7.35 15.49 6.70
N ALA A 32 6.17 15.97 6.30
CA ALA A 32 5.72 17.34 6.50
C ALA A 32 4.36 17.38 7.21
N ALA A 33 4.09 18.45 7.95
CA ALA A 33 2.82 18.65 8.64
C ALA A 33 1.61 18.81 7.69
N SER A 34 1.85 19.14 6.42
CA SER A 34 0.83 19.30 5.38
C SER A 34 0.39 17.99 4.72
N CYS A 35 0.90 16.84 5.18
CA CYS A 35 0.60 15.54 4.62
C CYS A 35 -0.72 14.98 5.21
N SER A 36 -1.54 14.35 4.36
CA SER A 36 -2.95 14.05 4.66
C SER A 36 -3.22 12.61 5.12
N ILE A 37 -2.19 11.81 5.41
CA ILE A 37 -2.40 10.43 5.90
C ILE A 37 -2.55 10.43 7.42
N ALA A 38 -3.59 9.75 7.92
CA ALA A 38 -3.85 9.63 9.34
C ALA A 38 -2.82 8.72 10.04
N THR A 39 -2.38 7.67 9.36
CA THR A 39 -1.40 6.70 9.84
C THR A 39 -0.46 6.28 8.72
N PRO A 40 0.79 5.88 9.03
CA PRO A 40 1.66 5.25 8.06
C PRO A 40 0.98 4.03 7.42
N TYR A 41 1.25 3.81 6.15
CA TYR A 41 0.70 2.70 5.39
C TYR A 41 1.81 1.91 4.73
N THR A 42 1.53 0.66 4.36
CA THR A 42 2.49 -0.20 3.67
C THR A 42 2.16 -0.30 2.19
N VAL A 43 3.21 -0.37 1.39
CA VAL A 43 3.12 -0.64 -0.05
C VAL A 43 4.10 -1.75 -0.39
N THR A 44 3.61 -2.82 -1.01
CA THR A 44 4.44 -3.86 -1.65
C THR A 44 4.31 -3.71 -3.15
N GLN A 45 5.42 -3.45 -3.83
CA GLN A 45 5.45 -3.22 -5.27
C GLN A 45 6.49 -4.12 -5.94
N GLY A 46 6.08 -4.75 -7.04
CA GLY A 46 6.91 -5.56 -7.92
C GLY A 46 6.46 -5.42 -9.38
N PRO A 47 7.12 -6.09 -10.34
CA PRO A 47 6.81 -5.95 -11.76
C PRO A 47 5.37 -6.32 -12.15
N SER A 48 4.73 -7.21 -11.39
CA SER A 48 3.38 -7.72 -11.64
C SER A 48 2.41 -7.54 -10.47
N THR A 49 2.84 -6.88 -9.40
CA THR A 49 2.05 -6.76 -8.16
C THR A 49 2.15 -5.36 -7.57
N PHE A 50 1.01 -4.85 -7.13
CA PHE A 50 0.93 -3.67 -6.29
C PHE A 50 -0.06 -3.98 -5.16
N TYR A 51 0.42 -3.90 -3.93
CA TYR A 51 -0.40 -4.09 -2.75
C TYR A 51 -0.23 -2.91 -1.81
N MET A 52 -1.33 -2.32 -1.36
CA MET A 52 -1.34 -1.27 -0.35
C MET A 52 -2.18 -1.72 0.83
N SER A 53 -1.75 -1.39 2.05
CA SER A 53 -2.54 -1.58 3.25
C SER A 53 -2.36 -0.43 4.22
N GLN A 54 -3.48 0.12 4.71
CA GLN A 54 -3.52 1.12 5.76
C GLN A 54 -4.51 0.69 6.83
N ALA A 55 -4.15 0.88 8.10
CA ALA A 55 -5.07 0.72 9.21
C ALA A 55 -5.12 2.00 10.03
N VAL A 56 -6.34 2.47 10.30
CA VAL A 56 -6.61 3.61 11.18
C VAL A 56 -7.44 3.10 12.35
N SER A 57 -6.98 3.37 13.56
CA SER A 57 -7.66 2.97 14.79
C SER A 57 -7.98 4.20 15.63
N SER A 58 -9.14 4.18 16.28
CA SER A 58 -9.55 5.20 17.24
C SER A 58 -10.24 4.55 18.44
N LYS A 59 -10.24 5.26 19.57
CA LYS A 59 -10.95 4.84 20.78
C LYS A 59 -11.65 6.03 21.41
N THR A 60 -12.96 5.93 21.61
CA THR A 60 -13.79 6.99 22.16
C THR A 60 -14.78 6.38 23.14
N LEU A 61 -14.84 6.92 24.36
CA LEU A 61 -15.80 6.49 25.40
C LEU A 61 -15.86 4.96 25.64
N GLY A 62 -14.70 4.30 25.59
CA GLY A 62 -14.59 2.85 25.78
C GLY A 62 -14.92 2.01 24.55
N ALA A 63 -15.44 2.60 23.47
CA ALA A 63 -15.58 1.95 22.17
C ALA A 63 -14.29 2.10 21.36
N GLY A 64 -13.81 1.01 20.76
CA GLY A 64 -12.68 1.00 19.84
C GLY A 64 -13.14 0.73 18.41
N ALA A 65 -12.67 1.52 17.45
CA ALA A 65 -12.90 1.29 16.03
C ALA A 65 -11.57 1.13 15.30
N THR A 66 -11.49 0.21 14.34
CA THR A 66 -10.36 0.04 13.43
C THR A 66 -10.89 -0.14 12.02
N VAL A 67 -10.44 0.70 11.10
CA VAL A 67 -10.72 0.57 9.68
C VAL A 67 -9.43 0.18 8.98
N THR A 68 -9.47 -0.90 8.22
CA THR A 68 -8.37 -1.35 7.37
C THR A 68 -8.79 -1.23 5.92
N ILE A 69 -7.99 -0.51 5.13
CA ILE A 69 -8.18 -0.33 3.71
C ILE A 69 -7.04 -1.08 3.02
N THR A 70 -7.37 -1.91 2.04
CA THR A 70 -6.38 -2.61 1.22
C THR A 70 -6.70 -2.49 -0.25
N GLN A 71 -5.67 -2.39 -1.08
CA GLN A 71 -5.77 -2.44 -2.53
C GLN A 71 -4.77 -3.48 -3.03
N ASP A 72 -5.24 -4.53 -3.68
CA ASP A 72 -4.43 -5.60 -4.24
C ASP A 72 -4.60 -5.64 -5.76
N CYS A 73 -3.60 -5.17 -6.48
CA CYS A 73 -3.60 -5.07 -7.93
C CYS A 73 -2.61 -6.07 -8.55
N LYS A 74 -3.11 -6.84 -9.52
CA LYS A 74 -2.30 -7.65 -10.43
C LYS A 74 -2.09 -6.90 -11.73
N LEU A 75 -0.82 -6.58 -12.02
CA LEU A 75 -0.42 -5.85 -13.22
C LEU A 75 -0.10 -6.87 -14.33
N THR A 76 -0.73 -6.71 -15.48
CA THR A 76 -0.41 -7.49 -16.68
C THR A 76 0.47 -6.65 -17.60
N ALA A 77 1.66 -7.19 -17.90
CA ALA A 77 2.74 -6.62 -18.73
C ALA A 77 3.69 -5.63 -18.04
N SER A 78 4.93 -5.63 -18.55
CA SER A 78 6.10 -4.84 -18.13
C SER A 78 5.95 -3.31 -18.28
N ASN A 79 4.81 -2.83 -18.81
CA ASN A 79 4.52 -1.41 -19.07
C ASN A 79 3.10 -1.00 -18.63
N THR A 80 2.56 -1.57 -17.53
CA THR A 80 1.32 -1.05 -16.91
C THR A 80 0.13 -0.91 -17.88
N ALA A 81 -0.12 -1.92 -18.72
CA ALA A 81 -1.19 -1.83 -19.72
C ALA A 81 -2.58 -2.03 -19.09
N THR A 82 -2.66 -2.96 -18.14
CA THR A 82 -3.90 -3.28 -17.42
C THR A 82 -3.55 -3.69 -16.00
N ALA A 83 -4.40 -3.32 -15.04
CA ALA A 83 -4.37 -3.86 -13.69
C ALA A 83 -5.74 -4.38 -13.30
N VAL A 84 -5.78 -5.55 -12.67
CA VAL A 84 -6.98 -6.03 -11.99
C VAL A 84 -6.78 -5.79 -10.50
N CYS A 85 -7.54 -4.85 -9.96
CA CYS A 85 -7.43 -4.39 -8.59
C CYS A 85 -8.61 -4.90 -7.77
N LYS A 86 -8.32 -5.43 -6.58
CA LYS A 86 -9.31 -5.76 -5.57
C LYS A 86 -9.10 -4.86 -4.37
N GLU A 87 -10.07 -4.00 -4.15
CA GLU A 87 -10.12 -3.09 -3.01
C GLU A 87 -10.97 -3.73 -1.92
N TRP A 88 -10.52 -3.59 -0.67
CA TRP A 88 -11.27 -4.04 0.48
C TRP A 88 -11.23 -2.99 1.57
N GLU A 89 -12.36 -2.87 2.25
CA GLU A 89 -12.50 -2.12 3.47
C GLU A 89 -13.00 -3.06 4.57
N ARG A 90 -12.29 -3.10 5.70
CA ARG A 90 -12.69 -3.86 6.88
C ARG A 90 -12.84 -2.90 8.05
N ALA A 91 -14.06 -2.77 8.55
CA ALA A 91 -14.36 -2.02 9.77
C ALA A 91 -14.57 -3.00 10.93
N LYS A 92 -13.77 -2.86 11.98
CA LYS A 92 -13.88 -3.60 13.25
C LYS A 92 -14.27 -2.61 14.35
N ILE A 93 -15.43 -2.82 14.95
CA ILE A 93 -15.94 -2.03 16.08
C ILE A 93 -15.98 -2.93 17.30
N SER A 94 -15.51 -2.42 18.44
CA SER A 94 -15.49 -3.10 19.72
C SER A 94 -16.12 -2.21 20.79
N TRP A 95 -17.08 -2.74 21.54
CA TRP A 95 -17.73 -2.03 22.63
C TRP A 95 -18.28 -3.04 23.64
N ASP A 96 -18.06 -2.78 24.93
CA ASP A 96 -18.56 -3.62 26.03
C ASP A 96 -18.24 -5.12 25.86
N GLY A 97 -16.99 -5.43 25.49
CA GLY A 97 -16.52 -6.81 25.25
C GLY A 97 -17.07 -7.47 23.98
N LYS A 98 -18.01 -6.85 23.27
CA LYS A 98 -18.54 -7.31 21.99
C LYS A 98 -17.73 -6.73 20.84
N GLN A 99 -17.60 -7.51 19.77
CA GLN A 99 -16.93 -7.09 18.54
C GLN A 99 -17.82 -7.36 17.33
N THR A 100 -17.92 -6.37 16.45
CA THR A 100 -18.56 -6.47 15.14
C THR A 100 -17.52 -6.18 14.06
N THR A 101 -17.49 -7.01 13.02
CA THR A 101 -16.62 -6.81 11.86
C THR A 101 -17.47 -6.75 10.61
N THR A 102 -17.32 -5.68 9.83
CA THR A 102 -17.94 -5.52 8.50
C THR A 102 -16.83 -5.48 7.46
N THR A 103 -17.05 -6.14 6.32
CA THR A 103 -16.12 -6.11 5.19
C THR A 103 -16.88 -5.77 3.91
N ALA A 104 -16.33 -4.85 3.13
CA ALA A 104 -16.78 -4.53 1.78
C ALA A 104 -15.62 -4.76 0.80
N SER A 105 -15.94 -5.11 -0.45
CA SER A 105 -14.93 -5.29 -1.48
C SER A 105 -15.44 -4.95 -2.86
N THR A 106 -14.54 -4.42 -3.68
CA THR A 106 -14.82 -4.10 -5.08
C THR A 106 -13.67 -4.62 -5.93
N VAL A 107 -13.99 -5.17 -7.10
CA VAL A 107 -13.00 -5.56 -8.10
C VAL A 107 -13.16 -4.63 -9.28
N THR A 108 -12.07 -4.01 -9.68
CA THR A 108 -12.00 -3.11 -10.83
C THR A 108 -10.90 -3.55 -11.77
N THR A 109 -11.13 -3.35 -13.06
CA THR A 109 -10.09 -3.50 -14.07
C THR A 109 -9.78 -2.12 -14.59
N VAL A 110 -8.56 -1.66 -14.37
CA VAL A 110 -8.07 -0.36 -14.82
C VAL A 110 -7.12 -0.55 -16.00
N THR A 111 -7.07 0.42 -16.91
CA THR A 111 -6.26 0.32 -18.12
C THR A 111 -5.46 1.59 -18.37
N GLY A 112 -4.30 1.43 -19.01
CA GLY A 112 -3.49 2.50 -19.59
C GLY A 112 -3.35 3.74 -18.70
N THR A 113 -4.13 4.78 -19.01
CA THR A 113 -4.05 6.11 -18.40
C THR A 113 -4.42 6.16 -16.93
N GLU A 114 -5.04 5.12 -16.37
CA GLU A 114 -5.40 5.08 -14.94
C GLU A 114 -4.29 4.52 -14.05
N ILE A 115 -3.18 4.06 -14.66
CA ILE A 115 -2.04 3.50 -13.94
C ILE A 115 -0.89 4.51 -13.99
N TYR A 116 -0.50 5.01 -12.82
CA TYR A 116 0.52 6.04 -12.67
C TYR A 116 1.69 5.54 -11.83
N SER A 117 2.89 5.99 -12.17
CA SER A 117 4.09 5.78 -11.38
C SER A 117 4.48 7.08 -10.68
N ASN A 118 4.74 6.98 -9.39
CA ASN A 118 5.18 8.11 -8.56
C ASN A 118 6.59 7.86 -8.06
N THR A 119 7.37 8.92 -7.91
CA THR A 119 8.67 8.85 -7.25
C THR A 119 8.51 9.15 -5.76
N LEU A 120 9.03 8.24 -4.92
CA LEU A 120 9.05 8.36 -3.48
C LEU A 120 10.49 8.44 -2.99
N VAL A 121 10.79 9.41 -2.12
CA VAL A 121 12.08 9.48 -1.44
C VAL A 121 12.15 8.38 -0.39
N VAL A 122 13.14 7.48 -0.52
CA VAL A 122 13.43 6.46 0.48
C VAL A 122 14.50 6.96 1.44
N THR A 123 14.22 6.98 2.73
CA THR A 123 15.11 7.51 3.77
C THR A 123 15.74 6.44 4.66
N GLY A 124 15.35 5.17 4.49
CA GLY A 124 15.88 4.06 5.29
C GLY A 124 15.56 2.69 4.68
N GLY A 125 16.25 1.65 5.16
CA GLY A 125 15.99 0.26 4.74
C GLY A 125 16.70 -0.17 3.45
N VAL A 126 17.51 0.69 2.84
CA VAL A 126 18.21 0.41 1.56
C VAL A 126 19.13 -0.80 1.65
N GLU A 127 19.64 -1.11 2.83
CA GLU A 127 20.44 -2.30 3.11
C GLU A 127 19.69 -3.61 2.83
N LYS A 128 18.35 -3.61 2.92
CA LYS A 128 17.51 -4.79 2.65
C LYS A 128 17.45 -5.17 1.17
N LEU A 129 17.76 -4.23 0.28
CA LEU A 129 17.87 -4.50 -1.16
C LEU A 129 19.11 -5.34 -1.51
N ARG A 130 20.11 -5.40 -0.63
CA ARG A 130 21.38 -6.11 -0.87
C ARG A 130 21.30 -7.61 -0.56
N ALA A 131 20.22 -8.04 0.09
CA ALA A 131 19.96 -9.44 0.41
C ALA A 131 18.49 -9.76 0.09
N PRO A 132 18.08 -9.72 -1.20
CA PRO A 132 16.76 -10.20 -1.56
C PRO A 132 16.70 -11.65 -1.07
N ARG A 133 15.83 -11.93 -0.11
CA ARG A 133 15.60 -13.31 0.33
C ARG A 133 15.10 -14.04 -0.91
N ALA A 134 15.87 -15.01 -1.41
CA ALA A 134 15.37 -15.89 -2.45
C ALA A 134 14.10 -16.53 -1.90
N THR A 135 13.00 -16.41 -2.62
CA THR A 135 11.76 -17.10 -2.29
C THR A 135 12.11 -18.59 -2.29
N GLU A 136 12.11 -19.25 -1.13
CA GLU A 136 12.12 -20.71 -1.10
C GLU A 136 10.81 -21.16 -1.74
N SER A 137 10.89 -21.55 -3.01
CA SER A 137 9.84 -22.31 -3.67
C SER A 137 9.77 -23.68 -2.99
N VAL A 138 8.66 -23.95 -2.30
CA VAL A 138 8.24 -25.31 -1.94
C VAL A 138 7.19 -25.77 -2.94
#